data_AF-U1N4F9-F1
#
_entry.id   AF-U1N4F9-F1
#
_cell.length_a   1.000
_cell.length_b   1.000
_cell.length_c   1.000
_cell.angle_alpha   90.00
_cell.angle_beta   90.00
_cell.angle_gamma   90.00
#
_symmetry.space_group_name_H-M   'P 1'
#
loop_
_entity.id
_entity.type
_entity.pdbx_description
1 polymer ?
#
loop_
_entity_poly.entity_id
_entity_poly.type
_entity_poly.pdbx_seq_one_letter_code
_entity_poly.pdbx_strand_id
1 'polypeptide(L)'
;MDRRRARRRRLDRNRPNDIDRDPTFEDLDERVFHEYAHHLAGDHGLKQNTVQTYYAYISAWCGWYVNEGYLEAYYAQRAGATAPLPDDGRKPGDQQVWTPEQRYPLTRHVDEQAREVIEAYTTPTPPFPMTWTHSTSNEPSTRR
;
A
#
# COMPACT_ATOMS: atom_id res chain seq x y z
N MET A 1 -40.67 13.56 -2.82
CA MET A 1 -40.52 12.62 -1.69
C MET A 1 -39.04 12.37 -1.46
N ASP A 2 -38.56 12.68 -0.25
CA ASP A 2 -37.14 12.72 0.10
C ASP A 2 -36.57 11.30 0.34
N ARG A 3 -35.59 10.89 -0.48
CA ARG A 3 -34.92 9.58 -0.39
C ARG A 3 -34.22 9.40 0.97
N ARG A 4 -33.87 10.49 1.68
CA ARG A 4 -33.28 10.44 3.03
C ARG A 4 -34.29 9.97 4.08
N ARG A 5 -35.59 10.30 3.95
CA ARG A 5 -36.65 9.82 4.86
C ARG A 5 -37.00 8.34 4.67
N ALA A 6 -36.92 7.83 3.44
CA ALA A 6 -37.19 6.42 3.16
C ALA A 6 -36.08 5.49 3.65
N ARG A 7 -34.81 5.93 3.61
CA ARG A 7 -33.66 5.14 4.11
C ARG A 7 -33.64 5.03 5.63
N ARG A 8 -34.02 6.09 6.36
CA ARG A 8 -34.14 6.06 7.84
C ARG A 8 -35.14 5.00 8.33
N ARG A 9 -36.23 4.77 7.59
CA ARG A 9 -37.20 3.70 7.88
C ARG A 9 -36.70 2.28 7.60
N ARG A 10 -35.62 2.09 6.83
CA ARG A 10 -35.03 0.76 6.53
C ARG A 10 -34.05 0.32 7.62
N LEU A 11 -33.35 1.27 8.23
CA LEU A 11 -32.46 1.07 9.39
C LEU A 11 -33.23 0.76 10.70
N ASP A 12 -34.50 1.16 10.81
CA ASP A 12 -35.33 0.87 12.00
C ASP A 12 -35.79 -0.60 12.10
N ARG A 13 -35.60 -1.43 11.07
CA ARG A 13 -36.06 -2.84 11.09
C ARG A 13 -35.08 -3.78 11.82
N ASN A 14 -33.91 -3.28 12.23
CA ASN A 14 -33.00 -3.97 13.13
C ASN A 14 -32.72 -3.15 14.38
N ARG A 15 -33.75 -2.55 14.97
CA ARG A 15 -33.65 -2.21 16.39
C ARG A 15 -33.94 -3.50 17.15
N PRO A 16 -32.95 -4.17 17.75
CA PRO A 16 -33.27 -5.00 18.90
C PRO A 16 -34.11 -4.13 19.85
N ASN A 17 -35.03 -4.74 20.60
CA ASN A 17 -35.87 -4.06 21.60
C ASN A 17 -35.05 -3.41 22.75
N ASP A 18 -33.74 -3.27 22.57
CA ASP A 18 -32.72 -2.92 23.54
C ASP A 18 -31.62 -2.11 22.82
N ILE A 19 -31.89 -0.82 22.60
CA ILE A 19 -30.94 0.12 21.95
C ILE A 19 -29.93 0.64 23.00
N ASP A 20 -30.16 0.35 24.28
CA ASP A 20 -29.32 0.79 25.40
C ASP A 20 -28.33 -0.29 25.87
N ARG A 21 -28.41 -1.53 25.37
CA ARG A 21 -27.36 -2.52 25.62
C ARG A 21 -26.14 -2.30 24.74
N ASP A 22 -24.97 -2.53 25.31
CA ASP A 22 -23.73 -2.58 24.55
C ASP A 22 -23.78 -3.74 23.53
N PRO A 23 -23.35 -3.50 22.28
CA PRO A 23 -23.31 -4.54 21.25
C PRO A 23 -22.31 -5.63 21.63
N THR A 24 -22.67 -6.88 21.31
CA THR A 24 -21.92 -8.10 21.61
C THR A 24 -21.57 -8.86 20.34
N PHE A 25 -20.65 -9.82 20.42
CA PHE A 25 -20.29 -10.66 19.27
C PHE A 25 -21.47 -11.48 18.74
N GLU A 26 -22.44 -11.83 19.59
CA GLU A 26 -23.67 -12.54 19.19
C GLU A 26 -24.58 -11.72 18.27
N ASP A 27 -24.41 -10.40 18.24
CA ASP A 27 -25.15 -9.52 17.34
C ASP A 27 -24.57 -9.50 15.92
N LEU A 28 -23.38 -10.09 15.71
CA LEU A 28 -22.72 -10.10 14.41
C LEU A 28 -23.28 -11.22 13.53
N ASP A 29 -24.08 -10.83 12.55
CA ASP A 29 -24.60 -11.70 11.51
C ASP A 29 -24.27 -11.16 10.10
N GLU A 30 -24.64 -11.93 9.07
CA GLU A 30 -24.47 -11.54 7.67
C GLU A 30 -25.15 -10.20 7.32
N ARG A 31 -26.26 -9.87 7.98
CA ARG A 31 -27.00 -8.64 7.72
C ARG A 31 -26.26 -7.43 8.26
N VAL A 32 -25.62 -7.52 9.42
CA VAL A 32 -24.76 -6.43 9.95
C VAL A 32 -23.66 -6.10 8.95
N PHE A 33 -23.00 -7.10 8.37
CA PHE A 33 -21.96 -6.86 7.37
C PHE A 33 -22.52 -6.34 6.04
N HIS A 34 -23.70 -6.78 5.61
CA HIS A 34 -24.41 -6.20 4.46
C HIS A 34 -24.72 -4.71 4.67
N GLU A 35 -25.24 -4.35 5.84
CA GLU A 35 -25.56 -2.96 6.18
C GLU A 35 -24.30 -2.10 6.26
N TYR A 36 -23.22 -2.63 6.82
CA TYR A 36 -21.93 -1.97 6.84
C TYR A 36 -21.34 -1.75 5.43
N ALA A 37 -21.37 -2.76 4.56
CA ALA A 37 -20.94 -2.64 3.17
C ALA A 37 -21.75 -1.56 2.43
N HIS A 38 -23.07 -1.59 2.60
CA HIS A 38 -23.97 -0.60 2.00
C HIS A 38 -23.75 0.81 2.57
N HIS A 39 -23.42 0.93 3.86
CA HIS A 39 -23.07 2.20 4.50
C HIS A 39 -21.77 2.78 3.93
N LEU A 40 -20.72 1.96 3.80
CA LEU A 40 -19.46 2.37 3.19
C LEU A 40 -19.64 2.83 1.73
N ALA A 41 -20.39 2.06 0.94
CA ALA A 41 -20.62 2.34 -0.47
C ALA A 41 -21.54 3.56 -0.71
N GLY A 42 -22.46 3.84 0.21
CA GLY A 42 -23.55 4.78 -0.02
C GLY A 42 -23.45 6.12 0.71
N ASP A 43 -23.08 6.13 1.99
CA ASP A 43 -23.32 7.31 2.86
C ASP A 43 -22.10 8.24 2.98
N HIS A 44 -20.89 7.74 2.69
CA HIS A 44 -19.63 8.46 2.95
C HIS A 44 -18.95 9.06 1.72
N GLY A 45 -19.47 8.84 0.51
CA GLY A 45 -18.85 9.34 -0.72
C GLY A 45 -17.41 8.83 -0.94
N LEU A 46 -17.07 7.67 -0.37
CA LEU A 46 -15.73 7.10 -0.43
C LEU A 46 -15.40 6.60 -1.85
N LYS A 47 -14.12 6.64 -2.21
CA LYS A 47 -13.62 5.98 -3.42
C LYS A 47 -13.81 4.46 -3.28
N GLN A 48 -14.06 3.76 -4.39
CA GLN A 48 -14.29 2.31 -4.40
C GLN A 48 -13.17 1.51 -3.73
N ASN A 49 -11.90 1.82 -4.03
CA ASN A 49 -10.76 1.15 -3.39
C ASN A 49 -10.70 1.39 -1.87
N THR A 50 -11.18 2.54 -1.39
CA THR A 50 -11.27 2.84 0.04
C THR A 50 -12.37 2.02 0.70
N VAL A 51 -13.54 1.90 0.06
CA VAL A 51 -14.63 1.03 0.53
C VAL A 51 -14.13 -0.41 0.66
N GLN A 52 -13.45 -0.91 -0.37
CA GLN A 52 -12.88 -2.26 -0.37
C GLN A 52 -11.83 -2.45 0.73
N THR A 53 -10.94 -1.48 0.91
CA THR A 53 -9.90 -1.54 1.95
C THR A 53 -10.52 -1.59 3.34
N TYR A 54 -11.51 -0.74 3.62
CA TYR A 54 -12.13 -0.67 4.94
C TYR A 54 -12.93 -1.93 5.25
N TYR A 55 -13.68 -2.43 4.28
CA TYR A 55 -14.38 -3.69 4.43
C TYR A 55 -13.41 -4.85 4.66
N ALA A 56 -12.28 -4.88 3.95
CA ALA A 56 -11.25 -5.90 4.13
C ALA A 56 -10.64 -5.89 5.53
N TYR A 57 -10.43 -4.72 6.15
CA TYR A 57 -9.93 -4.64 7.54
C TYR A 57 -10.88 -5.28 8.54
N ILE A 58 -12.16 -4.92 8.49
CA ILE A 58 -13.17 -5.50 9.39
C ILE A 58 -13.34 -7.00 9.11
N SER A 59 -13.34 -7.41 7.84
CA SER A 59 -13.43 -8.81 7.47
C SER A 59 -12.25 -9.61 8.02
N ALA A 60 -11.02 -9.12 7.82
CA ALA A 60 -9.81 -9.78 8.33
C ALA A 60 -9.84 -9.92 9.86
N TRP A 61 -10.30 -8.89 10.56
CA TRP A 61 -10.52 -8.94 12.01
C TRP A 61 -11.53 -10.03 12.38
N CYS A 62 -12.68 -10.11 11.72
CA CYS A 62 -13.66 -11.19 11.95
C CYS A 62 -13.09 -12.58 11.66
N GLY A 63 -12.27 -12.73 10.62
CA GLY A 63 -11.58 -13.98 10.32
C GLY A 63 -10.69 -14.45 11.46
N TRP A 64 -10.00 -13.53 12.15
CA TRP A 64 -9.25 -13.86 13.36
C TRP A 64 -10.17 -14.31 14.51
N TYR A 65 -11.29 -13.63 14.77
CA TYR A 65 -12.24 -14.03 15.82
C TYR A 65 -12.91 -15.39 15.59
N VAL A 66 -13.13 -15.77 14.32
CA VAL A 66 -13.62 -17.12 13.98
C VAL A 66 -12.59 -18.18 14.37
N ASN A 67 -11.31 -17.95 14.09
CA ASN A 67 -10.24 -18.89 14.44
C ASN A 67 -10.09 -19.07 15.95
N GLU A 68 -10.32 -18.01 16.73
CA GLU A 68 -10.28 -18.01 18.18
C GLU A 68 -11.59 -18.51 18.83
N GLY A 69 -12.61 -18.85 18.03
CA GLY A 69 -13.87 -19.43 18.51
C GLY A 69 -14.87 -18.44 19.11
N TYR A 70 -14.63 -17.13 18.99
CA TYR A 70 -15.57 -16.09 19.43
C TYR A 70 -16.74 -15.87 18.45
N LEU A 71 -16.54 -16.23 17.17
CA LEU A 71 -17.57 -16.18 16.14
C LEU A 71 -17.77 -17.58 15.55
N GLU A 72 -19.04 -17.97 15.39
CA GLU A 72 -19.38 -19.29 14.85
C GLU A 72 -19.05 -19.44 13.37
N ALA A 73 -19.02 -18.33 12.62
CA ALA A 73 -18.75 -18.35 11.19
C ALA A 73 -18.21 -17.02 10.67
N TYR A 74 -17.58 -17.07 9.50
CA TYR A 74 -17.07 -15.89 8.80
C TYR A 74 -18.19 -15.17 8.03
N TYR A 75 -19.09 -14.52 8.77
CA TYR A 75 -20.26 -13.84 8.19
C TYR A 75 -19.91 -12.74 7.18
N ALA A 76 -18.79 -12.03 7.37
CA ALA A 76 -18.35 -10.94 6.49
C ALA A 76 -17.93 -11.40 5.08
N GLN A 77 -17.69 -12.70 4.84
CA GLN A 77 -17.39 -13.21 3.49
C GLN A 77 -18.58 -13.87 2.81
N ARG A 78 -19.75 -13.90 3.46
CA ARG A 78 -20.95 -14.47 2.84
C ARG A 78 -21.42 -13.60 1.68
N ALA A 79 -22.02 -14.25 0.67
CA ALA A 79 -22.44 -13.59 -0.56
C ALA A 79 -23.41 -12.42 -0.31
N GLY A 80 -24.31 -12.52 0.67
CA GLY A 80 -25.20 -11.42 1.01
C GLY A 80 -24.46 -10.25 1.65
N ALA A 81 -23.45 -10.52 2.48
CA ALA A 81 -22.63 -9.49 3.13
C ALA A 81 -21.80 -8.67 2.13
N THR A 82 -21.26 -9.31 1.09
CA THR A 82 -20.38 -8.67 0.11
C THR A 82 -21.13 -8.05 -1.09
N ALA A 83 -22.39 -8.43 -1.31
CA ALA A 83 -23.20 -7.95 -2.44
C ALA A 83 -23.28 -6.42 -2.62
N PRO A 84 -23.28 -5.58 -1.56
CA PRO A 84 -23.30 -4.12 -1.72
C PRO A 84 -21.95 -3.50 -2.08
N LEU A 85 -20.85 -4.26 -2.02
CA LEU A 85 -19.52 -3.72 -2.27
C LEU A 85 -19.38 -3.34 -3.74
N PRO A 86 -18.72 -2.22 -4.04
CA PRO A 86 -18.37 -1.91 -5.42
C PRO A 86 -17.39 -2.96 -5.94
N ASP A 87 -17.42 -3.21 -7.24
CA ASP A 87 -16.37 -4.00 -7.89
C ASP A 87 -15.00 -3.40 -7.56
N ASP A 88 -13.98 -4.25 -7.35
CA ASP A 88 -12.64 -3.78 -7.03
C ASP A 88 -11.99 -3.02 -8.19
N GLY A 89 -12.58 -3.12 -9.38
CA GLY A 89 -12.27 -2.33 -10.57
C GLY A 89 -10.86 -2.58 -11.10
N ARG A 90 -10.14 -3.56 -10.56
CA ARG A 90 -8.77 -3.85 -10.96
C ARG A 90 -8.79 -4.73 -12.20
N LYS A 91 -8.58 -4.11 -13.35
CA LYS A 91 -8.21 -4.88 -14.54
C LYS A 91 -6.79 -5.43 -14.34
N PRO A 92 -6.56 -6.72 -14.61
CA PRO A 92 -5.20 -7.24 -14.74
C PRO A 92 -4.46 -6.43 -15.81
N GLY A 93 -3.56 -5.53 -15.39
CA GLY A 93 -2.85 -4.60 -16.28
C GLY A 93 -2.84 -3.13 -15.85
N ASP A 94 -3.79 -2.70 -15.00
CA ASP A 94 -3.87 -1.29 -14.53
C ASP A 94 -2.92 -1.00 -13.36
N GLN A 95 -2.31 -2.02 -12.78
CA GLN A 95 -1.23 -1.85 -11.80
C GLN A 95 0.05 -1.59 -12.59
N GLN A 96 0.70 -0.46 -12.33
CA GLN A 96 1.86 0.02 -13.11
C GLN A 96 2.88 -1.09 -13.38
N VAL A 97 2.83 -1.65 -14.60
CA VAL A 97 3.87 -2.54 -15.10
C VAL A 97 4.71 -1.70 -16.06
N TRP A 98 5.90 -1.29 -15.63
CA TRP A 98 6.86 -0.69 -16.57
C TRP A 98 7.20 -1.73 -17.64
N THR A 99 6.99 -1.36 -18.90
CA THR A 99 7.47 -2.19 -20.01
C THR A 99 8.99 -2.31 -19.92
N PRO A 100 9.59 -3.36 -20.50
CA PRO A 100 11.05 -3.49 -20.54
C PRO A 100 11.75 -2.23 -21.07
N GLU A 101 11.15 -1.57 -22.07
CA GLU A 101 11.66 -0.36 -22.71
C GLU A 101 11.55 0.88 -21.81
N GLN A 102 10.61 0.92 -20.88
CA GLN A 102 10.49 1.98 -19.87
C GLN A 102 11.41 1.72 -18.68
N ARG A 103 11.55 0.45 -18.30
CA ARG A 103 12.38 0.02 -17.16
C ARG A 103 13.86 0.24 -17.43
N TYR A 104 14.34 -0.12 -18.62
CA TYR A 104 15.77 -0.07 -18.95
C TYR A 104 16.38 1.33 -18.85
N PRO A 105 15.78 2.40 -19.41
CA PRO A 105 16.26 3.77 -19.25
C PRO A 105 16.27 4.23 -17.79
N LEU A 106 15.21 3.90 -17.02
CA LEU A 106 15.11 4.25 -15.60
C LEU A 106 16.23 3.58 -14.80
N THR A 107 16.42 2.27 -14.96
CA THR A 107 17.46 1.54 -14.22
C THR A 107 18.86 1.95 -14.65
N ARG A 108 19.09 2.22 -15.94
CA ARG A 108 20.39 2.69 -16.45
C ARG A 108 20.74 4.07 -15.87
N HIS A 109 19.78 4.98 -15.85
CA HIS A 109 20.01 6.31 -15.28
C HIS A 109 20.36 6.24 -13.79
N VAL A 110 19.66 5.40 -13.01
CA VAL A 110 19.98 5.18 -11.60
C VAL A 110 21.37 4.56 -11.41
N ASP A 111 21.75 3.58 -12.25
CA ASP A 111 23.09 2.97 -12.22
C ASP A 111 24.20 3.98 -12.53
N GLU A 112 23.99 4.86 -13.51
CA GLU A 112 24.91 5.93 -13.88
C GLU A 112 25.09 6.94 -12.75
N GLN A 113 23.99 7.42 -12.17
CA GLN A 113 24.05 8.35 -11.04
C GLN A 113 24.73 7.73 -9.80
N ALA A 114 24.47 6.45 -9.53
CA ALA A 114 25.14 5.74 -8.45
C ALA A 114 26.66 5.62 -8.70
N ARG A 115 27.07 5.28 -9.93
CA ARG A 115 28.47 5.15 -10.32
C ARG A 115 29.22 6.49 -10.22
N GLU A 116 28.63 7.57 -10.75
CA GLU A 116 29.22 8.92 -10.68
C GLU A 116 29.49 9.36 -9.24
N VAL A 117 28.53 9.13 -8.34
CA VAL A 117 28.70 9.45 -6.91
C VAL A 117 29.81 8.61 -6.29
N ILE A 118 29.83 7.30 -6.52
CA ILE A 118 30.87 6.41 -5.98
C ILE A 118 32.26 6.81 -6.49
N GLU A 119 32.39 7.11 -7.77
CA GLU A 119 33.65 7.56 -8.37
C GLU A 119 34.11 8.90 -7.80
N ALA A 120 33.21 9.86 -7.58
CA ALA A 120 33.54 11.12 -6.93
C ALA A 120 34.05 10.95 -5.50
N TYR A 121 33.49 10.00 -4.73
CA TYR A 121 33.96 9.68 -3.36
C TYR A 121 35.24 8.84 -3.33
N THR A 122 35.49 8.02 -4.36
CA THR A 122 36.61 7.06 -4.39
C THR A 122 37.83 7.61 -5.13
N THR A 123 37.69 8.67 -5.94
CA THR A 123 38.82 9.31 -6.60
C THR A 123 39.68 10.02 -5.56
N PRO A 124 40.88 9.51 -5.23
CA PRO A 124 41.75 10.17 -4.28
C PRO A 124 42.27 11.44 -4.96
N THR A 125 41.89 12.60 -4.44
CA THR A 125 42.62 13.84 -4.76
C THR A 125 44.05 13.62 -4.28
N PRO A 126 45.06 13.56 -5.17
CA PRO A 126 46.43 13.39 -4.73
C PRO A 126 46.81 14.62 -3.88
N PRO A 127 47.42 14.43 -2.70
CA PRO A 127 47.57 15.52 -1.74
C PRO A 127 48.46 16.69 -2.21
N PHE A 128 49.22 16.56 -3.30
CA PHE A 128 50.05 17.65 -3.84
C PHE A 128 50.30 17.52 -5.36
N PRO A 129 50.51 18.62 -6.10
CA PRO A 129 50.99 18.56 -7.48
C PRO A 129 52.44 18.05 -7.50
N MET A 130 52.65 16.83 -8.01
CA MET A 130 53.98 16.23 -8.15
C MET A 130 54.74 16.87 -9.32
N THR A 131 55.58 17.88 -9.05
CA THR A 131 56.55 18.38 -10.03
C THR A 131 57.77 17.46 -10.04
N TRP A 132 57.84 16.54 -11.00
CA TRP A 132 59.05 15.74 -11.23
C TRP A 132 60.13 16.60 -11.90
N THR A 133 61.14 17.03 -11.15
CA THR A 133 62.38 17.58 -11.72
C THR A 133 63.41 16.47 -11.88
N HIS A 134 63.62 16.00 -13.11
CA HIS A 134 64.76 15.14 -13.43
C HIS A 134 66.07 15.95 -13.29
N SER A 135 66.87 15.64 -12.27
CA SER A 135 68.25 16.10 -12.18
C SER A 135 69.18 15.05 -12.80
N THR A 136 69.58 15.26 -14.05
CA THR A 136 70.69 14.52 -14.66
C THR A 136 72.01 15.08 -14.14
N SER A 137 72.66 14.38 -13.22
CA SER A 137 74.09 14.56 -12.96
C SER A 137 74.82 13.30 -13.40
N ASN A 138 75.49 13.40 -14.55
CA ASN A 138 76.55 12.48 -14.94
C ASN A 138 77.80 13.33 -15.11
N GLU A 139 78.67 13.31 -14.11
CA GLU A 139 79.95 14.04 -14.09
C GLU A 139 81.04 13.17 -14.74
N PRO A 140 81.86 13.69 -15.67
CA PRO A 140 82.87 12.88 -16.33
C PRO A 140 84.13 12.77 -15.46
N SER A 141 84.44 11.55 -15.01
CA SER A 141 85.70 11.23 -14.34
C SER A 141 86.89 11.39 -15.30
N THR A 142 87.82 12.29 -14.95
CA THR A 142 89.13 12.42 -15.60
C THR A 142 90.25 12.14 -14.61
N ARG A 143 91.36 11.58 -15.15
CA ARG A 143 92.68 11.24 -14.54
C ARG A 143 92.79 9.85 -13.93
N ARG A 144 93.89 9.10 -14.10
CA ARG A 144 95.13 9.24 -14.88
C ARG A 144 95.75 7.84 -14.96
#